data_AF-A0A166I0K0-F1
#
_entry.id   AF-A0A166I0K0-F1
#
_cell.length_a   1.000
_cell.length_b   1.000
_cell.length_c   1.000
_cell.angle_alpha   90.00
_cell.angle_beta   90.00
_cell.angle_gamma   90.00
#
_symmetry.space_group_name_H-M   'P 1'
#
loop_
_entity.id
_entity.type
_entity.pdbx_description
1 polymer ?
#
loop_
_entity_poly.entity_id
_entity_poly.type
_entity_poly.pdbx_seq_one_letter_code
_entity_poly.pdbx_strand_id
1 'polypeptide(L)'
;PCQNWLPHRKEYLDELLRHDALGVHNQPLVCPNCSIRDGAIKCIDCNSATLLCPCCTVNSHTHLVLHRIQVRRWNGTYFEDETLQNIGLQIQLGHDGQDCPAPAPLTKSTDFEVIDTSGQHTVTISFCGCPGA
;
A
#
# COMPACT_ATOMS: atom_id res chain seq x y z
N PRO A 1 -7.72 -38.07 6.36
CA PRO A 1 -8.14 -37.12 5.29
C PRO A 1 -7.86 -35.67 5.71
N CYS A 2 -6.62 -35.21 5.50
CA CYS A 2 -6.11 -33.81 5.60
C CYS A 2 -4.57 -33.78 5.40
N GLN A 3 -3.98 -34.81 4.77
CA GLN A 3 -2.53 -34.99 4.63
C GLN A 3 -2.07 -34.99 3.17
N ASN A 4 -2.99 -34.73 2.22
CA ASN A 4 -2.68 -34.66 0.79
C ASN A 4 -1.69 -33.54 0.46
N TRP A 5 -1.49 -32.58 1.37
CA TRP A 5 -0.49 -31.52 1.26
C TRP A 5 0.94 -31.99 1.61
N LEU A 6 1.12 -33.11 2.33
CA LEU A 6 2.44 -33.56 2.79
C LEU A 6 3.46 -33.79 1.65
N PRO A 7 3.08 -34.37 0.49
CA PRO A 7 3.97 -34.44 -0.67
C PRO A 7 4.37 -33.05 -1.20
N HIS A 8 3.45 -32.07 -1.10
CA HIS A 8 3.60 -30.70 -1.60
C HIS A 8 4.12 -29.70 -0.55
N ARG A 9 4.48 -30.17 0.66
CA ARG A 9 4.85 -29.30 1.79
C ARG A 9 5.95 -28.29 1.45
N LYS A 10 6.89 -28.67 0.58
CA LYS A 10 7.98 -27.81 0.13
C LYS A 10 7.44 -26.70 -0.78
N GLU A 11 6.61 -27.04 -1.75
CA GLU A 11 6.00 -26.09 -2.67
C GLU A 11 5.16 -25.05 -1.92
N TYR A 12 4.39 -25.49 -0.92
CA TYR A 12 3.63 -24.57 -0.06
C TYR A 12 4.53 -23.67 0.78
N LEU A 13 5.61 -24.20 1.37
CA LEU A 13 6.56 -23.39 2.12
C LEU A 13 7.25 -22.37 1.21
N ASP A 14 7.69 -22.78 0.02
CA ASP A 14 8.35 -21.91 -0.95
C ASP A 14 7.39 -20.78 -1.38
N GLU A 15 6.10 -21.06 -1.55
CA GLU A 15 5.09 -20.06 -1.88
C GLU A 15 4.79 -19.09 -0.73
N LEU A 16 4.69 -19.59 0.51
CA LEU A 16 4.56 -18.76 1.70
C LEU A 16 5.78 -17.84 1.87
N LEU A 17 6.98 -18.38 1.71
CA LEU A 17 8.21 -17.60 1.75
C LEU A 17 8.29 -16.60 0.59
N ARG A 18 7.80 -16.92 -0.60
CA ARG A 18 7.69 -15.97 -1.70
C ARG A 18 6.75 -14.81 -1.36
N HIS A 19 5.67 -15.11 -0.63
CA HIS A 19 4.68 -14.15 -0.17
C HIS A 19 5.14 -13.31 1.02
N ASP A 20 6.07 -13.78 1.85
CA ASP A 20 6.56 -13.05 3.03
C ASP A 20 7.93 -12.40 2.81
N ALA A 21 8.83 -13.05 2.07
CA ALA A 21 10.18 -12.57 1.78
C ALA A 21 10.26 -11.74 0.49
N LEU A 22 11.50 -11.41 0.06
CA LEU A 22 11.78 -10.78 -1.24
C LEU A 22 11.54 -11.70 -2.45
N GLY A 23 11.26 -12.98 -2.19
CA GLY A 23 11.28 -14.03 -3.20
C GLY A 23 12.69 -14.25 -3.75
N VAL A 24 12.77 -14.59 -5.04
CA VAL A 24 14.01 -14.90 -5.79
C VAL A 24 14.67 -13.67 -6.43
N HIS A 25 14.24 -12.46 -6.08
CA HIS A 25 14.72 -11.26 -6.74
C HIS A 25 16.08 -10.84 -6.19
N ASN A 26 17.11 -10.88 -7.04
CA ASN A 26 18.38 -10.21 -6.77
C ASN A 26 18.18 -8.69 -6.90
N GLN A 27 18.75 -7.92 -5.97
CA GLN A 27 18.70 -6.47 -5.98
C GLN A 27 19.46 -5.87 -7.19
N PRO A 28 19.02 -4.72 -7.75
CA PRO A 28 17.88 -3.90 -7.35
C PRO A 28 16.54 -4.36 -7.96
N LEU A 29 15.50 -4.34 -7.14
CA LEU A 29 14.13 -4.61 -7.57
C LEU A 29 13.62 -3.39 -8.31
N VAL A 30 13.52 -3.42 -9.64
CA VAL A 30 12.89 -2.35 -10.40
C VAL A 30 11.37 -2.50 -10.30
N CYS A 31 10.65 -1.41 -10.04
CA CYS A 31 9.20 -1.42 -9.97
C CYS A 31 8.61 -1.89 -11.31
N PRO A 32 7.84 -3.00 -11.35
CA PRO A 32 7.34 -3.58 -12.59
C PRO A 32 6.30 -2.70 -13.30
N ASN A 33 5.66 -1.77 -12.58
CA ASN A 33 4.61 -0.93 -13.13
C ASN A 33 5.14 0.28 -13.90
N CYS A 34 6.24 0.89 -13.42
CA CYS A 34 6.80 2.08 -14.06
C CYS A 34 8.16 1.84 -14.72
N SER A 35 8.87 0.76 -14.37
CA SER A 35 10.22 0.45 -14.86
C SER A 35 11.26 1.56 -14.71
N ILE A 36 11.00 2.55 -13.83
CA ILE A 36 11.82 3.75 -13.64
C ILE A 36 12.40 3.82 -12.22
N ARG A 37 11.59 3.46 -11.21
CA ARG A 37 11.95 3.57 -9.79
C ARG A 37 12.15 2.20 -9.18
N ASP A 38 12.88 2.15 -8.07
CA ASP A 38 13.02 0.93 -7.29
C ASP A 38 11.69 0.53 -6.62
N GLY A 39 11.37 -0.75 -6.72
CA GLY A 39 10.34 -1.42 -5.99
C GLY A 39 10.81 -1.71 -4.57
N ALA A 40 10.16 -1.07 -3.59
CA ALA A 40 10.50 -1.22 -2.18
C ALA A 40 9.26 -1.49 -1.31
N ILE A 41 8.06 -1.28 -1.84
CA ILE A 41 6.82 -1.36 -1.08
C ILE A 41 6.07 -2.63 -1.44
N LYS A 42 5.64 -3.34 -0.40
CA LYS A 42 4.78 -4.51 -0.46
C LYS A 42 3.49 -4.20 0.27
N CYS A 43 2.36 -4.31 -0.42
CA CYS A 43 1.07 -4.27 0.27
C CYS A 43 0.78 -5.65 0.89
N ILE A 44 0.22 -5.66 2.10
CA ILE A 44 -0.06 -6.90 2.84
C ILE A 44 -1.32 -7.62 2.35
N ASP A 45 -2.26 -6.89 1.74
CA ASP A 45 -3.51 -7.45 1.25
C ASP A 45 -3.52 -7.63 -0.28
N CYS A 46 -2.80 -6.78 -1.02
CA CYS A 46 -2.67 -6.98 -2.46
C CYS A 46 -1.90 -8.28 -2.70
N ASN A 47 -2.50 -9.22 -3.44
CA ASN A 47 -1.87 -10.49 -3.81
C ASN A 47 -0.72 -10.34 -4.83
N SER A 48 -0.05 -9.18 -4.86
CA SER A 48 1.13 -8.92 -5.66
C SER A 48 2.36 -9.39 -4.89
N ALA A 49 2.95 -10.49 -5.33
CA ALA A 49 4.24 -10.93 -4.81
C ALA A 49 5.43 -10.04 -5.24
N THR A 50 5.15 -8.94 -5.95
CA THR A 50 6.15 -8.04 -6.51
C THR A 50 6.16 -6.72 -5.75
N LEU A 51 7.36 -6.19 -5.54
CA LEU A 51 7.55 -4.91 -4.89
C LEU A 51 7.29 -3.77 -5.87
N LEU A 52 6.46 -2.82 -5.45
CA LEU A 52 6.16 -1.60 -6.20
C LEU A 52 6.96 -0.43 -5.63
N CYS A 53 7.20 0.59 -6.45
CA CYS A 53 7.68 1.86 -5.92
C CYS A 53 6.57 2.58 -5.14
N PRO A 54 6.91 3.52 -4.24
CA PRO A 54 5.93 4.31 -3.49
C PRO A 54 4.83 4.91 -4.37
N CYS A 55 5.19 5.58 -5.47
CA CYS A 55 4.21 6.22 -6.36
C CYS A 55 3.24 5.22 -7.01
N CYS A 56 3.74 4.07 -7.48
CA CYS A 56 2.88 3.05 -8.08
C CYS A 56 1.98 2.39 -7.04
N THR A 57 2.44 2.29 -5.79
CA THR A 57 1.62 1.79 -4.67
C THR A 57 0.51 2.79 -4.34
N VAL A 58 0.83 4.08 -4.21
CA VAL A 58 -0.19 5.11 -3.98
C VAL A 58 -1.24 5.09 -5.07
N ASN A 59 -0.82 5.07 -6.35
CA ASN A 59 -1.73 5.04 -7.48
C ASN A 59 -2.65 3.80 -7.51
N SER A 60 -2.19 2.64 -7.06
CA SER A 60 -3.04 1.45 -6.99
C SER A 60 -4.02 1.46 -5.81
N HIS A 61 -3.80 2.32 -4.81
CA HIS A 61 -4.62 2.41 -3.61
C HIS A 61 -5.50 3.67 -3.56
N THR A 62 -5.47 4.55 -4.57
CA THR A 62 -6.28 5.78 -4.60
C THR A 62 -7.78 5.54 -4.46
N HIS A 63 -8.28 4.43 -4.99
CA HIS A 63 -9.70 4.03 -4.90
C HIS A 63 -9.97 2.91 -3.88
N LEU A 64 -8.93 2.47 -3.19
CA LEU A 64 -8.95 1.38 -2.21
C LEU A 64 -8.38 1.91 -0.89
N VAL A 65 -8.83 3.09 -0.47
CA VAL A 65 -8.20 3.87 0.60
C VAL A 65 -8.22 3.20 1.98
N LEU A 66 -9.13 2.24 2.20
CA LEU A 66 -9.22 1.42 3.41
C LEU A 66 -8.73 -0.03 3.22
N HIS A 67 -8.26 -0.38 2.03
CA HIS A 67 -7.50 -1.62 1.83
C HIS A 67 -6.20 -1.46 2.61
N ARG A 68 -5.94 -2.34 3.58
CA ARG A 68 -5.26 -2.02 4.85
C ARG A 68 -4.14 -1.01 4.67
N ILE A 69 -4.25 0.10 5.43
CA ILE A 69 -3.36 1.27 5.36
C ILE A 69 -1.89 0.90 5.66
N GLN A 70 -1.65 -0.27 6.24
CA GLN A 70 -0.32 -0.82 6.49
C GLN A 70 0.28 -1.47 5.24
N VAL A 71 1.53 -1.12 4.95
CA VAL A 71 2.37 -1.74 3.93
C VAL A 71 3.70 -2.12 4.56
N ARG A 72 4.51 -2.90 3.86
CA ARG A 72 5.88 -3.22 4.27
C ARG A 72 6.86 -2.54 3.34
N ARG A 73 7.92 -1.96 3.89
CA ARG A 73 9.03 -1.39 3.12
C ARG A 73 10.27 -2.28 3.25
N TRP A 74 10.91 -2.59 2.14
CA TRP A 74 12.22 -3.23 2.16
C TRP A 74 13.30 -2.18 2.42
N ASN A 75 14.03 -2.33 3.54
CA ASN A 75 15.13 -1.43 3.90
C ASN A 75 16.52 -1.94 3.48
N GLY A 76 16.58 -3.05 2.73
CA GLY A 76 17.83 -3.71 2.37
C GLY A 76 18.13 -4.97 3.18
N THR A 77 17.52 -5.13 4.37
CA THR A 77 17.77 -6.26 5.27
C THR A 77 16.50 -6.99 5.70
N TYR A 78 15.42 -6.27 5.99
CA TYR A 78 14.13 -6.83 6.35
C TYR A 78 13.00 -5.91 5.89
N PHE A 79 11.77 -6.40 6.02
CA PHE A 79 10.56 -5.63 5.82
C PHE A 79 10.19 -4.88 7.11
N GLU A 80 10.27 -3.57 7.07
CA GLU A 80 9.79 -2.70 8.16
C GLU A 80 8.34 -2.29 7.93
N ASP A 81 7.66 -1.96 9.02
CA ASP A 81 6.30 -1.43 8.97
C ASP A 81 6.31 -0.05 8.33
N GLU A 82 5.32 0.18 7.47
CA GLU A 82 5.14 1.42 6.75
C GLU A 82 3.64 1.65 6.53
N THR A 83 3.24 2.90 6.23
CA THR A 83 1.84 3.22 5.94
C THR A 83 1.66 3.85 4.57
N LEU A 84 0.45 3.69 4.00
CA LEU A 84 0.04 4.39 2.78
C LEU A 84 0.19 5.92 2.96
N GLN A 85 -0.11 6.44 4.14
CA GLN A 85 0.06 7.85 4.49
C GLN A 85 1.52 8.32 4.33
N ASN A 86 2.47 7.58 4.91
CA ASN A 86 3.89 7.94 4.89
C ASN A 86 4.51 7.89 3.48
N ILE A 87 4.02 6.98 2.62
CA ILE A 87 4.45 6.90 1.22
C ILE A 87 3.74 7.90 0.30
N GLY A 88 2.83 8.72 0.85
CA GLY A 88 2.23 9.87 0.17
C GLY A 88 0.76 9.70 -0.24
N LEU A 89 0.06 8.66 0.20
CA LEU A 89 -1.38 8.57 -0.02
C LEU A 89 -2.10 9.69 0.74
N GLN A 90 -2.94 10.41 0.00
CA GLN A 90 -3.81 11.44 0.51
C GLN A 90 -5.21 11.22 -0.05
N ILE A 91 -6.22 11.32 0.81
CA ILE A 91 -7.61 11.12 0.43
C ILE A 91 -8.24 12.49 0.19
N GLN A 92 -8.65 12.76 -1.05
CA GLN A 92 -9.46 13.93 -1.36
C GLN A 92 -10.92 13.65 -0.98
N LEU A 93 -11.45 14.45 -0.05
CA LEU A 93 -12.86 14.41 0.31
C LEU A 93 -13.66 15.32 -0.63
N GLY A 94 -14.82 14.83 -1.04
CA GLY A 94 -15.59 15.43 -2.14
C GLY A 94 -15.02 15.04 -3.51
N HIS A 95 -15.77 15.33 -4.57
CA HIS A 95 -15.40 15.07 -5.96
C HIS A 95 -15.12 13.59 -6.30
N ASP A 96 -15.71 12.64 -5.56
CA ASP A 96 -15.57 11.20 -5.80
C ASP A 96 -14.11 10.73 -5.98
N GLY A 97 -13.19 11.35 -5.22
CA GLY A 97 -11.76 11.07 -5.26
C GLY A 97 -10.99 11.70 -6.43
N GLN A 98 -11.62 12.57 -7.22
CA GLN A 98 -10.94 13.38 -8.23
C GLN A 98 -10.30 14.62 -7.61
N ASP A 99 -9.32 15.18 -8.32
CA ASP A 99 -8.67 16.44 -7.93
C ASP A 99 -9.70 17.58 -7.83
N CYS A 100 -9.64 18.32 -6.73
CA CYS A 100 -10.50 19.49 -6.53
C CYS A 100 -10.02 20.67 -7.40
N PRO A 101 -10.90 21.32 -8.18
CA PRO A 101 -10.55 22.51 -8.97
C PRO A 101 -10.34 23.76 -8.12
N ALA A 102 -10.83 23.75 -6.88
CA ALA A 102 -10.67 24.82 -5.88
C ALA A 102 -10.09 24.24 -4.59
N PRO A 103 -8.82 23.79 -4.60
CA PRO A 103 -8.20 23.23 -3.41
C PRO A 103 -8.01 24.34 -2.38
N ALA A 104 -8.48 24.13 -1.15
CA ALA A 104 -8.21 25.02 -0.04
C ALA A 104 -6.95 24.52 0.69
N PRO A 105 -5.81 25.23 0.66
CA PRO A 105 -4.57 24.72 1.27
C PRO A 105 -4.66 24.52 2.79
N LEU A 106 -5.60 25.22 3.44
CA LEU A 106 -5.82 25.18 4.88
C LEU A 106 -6.72 24.03 5.34
N THR A 107 -7.21 23.20 4.43
CA THR A 107 -8.14 22.10 4.74
C THR A 107 -7.48 20.73 4.69
N LYS A 108 -6.17 20.66 4.88
CA LYS A 108 -5.45 19.39 5.01
C LYS A 108 -5.37 18.98 6.47
N SER A 109 -5.74 17.74 6.78
CA SER A 109 -5.50 17.11 8.09
C SER A 109 -4.62 15.88 7.89
N THR A 110 -3.62 15.73 8.76
CA THR A 110 -2.64 14.63 8.74
C THR A 110 -2.80 13.69 9.94
N ASP A 111 -3.75 13.98 10.81
CA ASP A 111 -4.05 13.31 12.07
C ASP A 111 -5.48 12.75 12.08
N PHE A 112 -6.07 12.56 10.90
CA PHE A 112 -7.41 12.02 10.78
C PHE A 112 -7.39 10.52 11.05
N GLU A 113 -8.19 10.09 12.02
CA GLU A 113 -8.24 8.70 12.47
C GLU A 113 -9.42 7.96 11.83
N VAL A 114 -9.12 6.81 11.22
CA VAL A 114 -10.10 5.87 10.69
C VAL A 114 -10.01 4.57 11.46
N ILE A 115 -11.15 4.07 11.93
CA ILE A 115 -11.24 2.78 12.64
C ILE A 115 -12.08 1.83 11.80
N ASP A 116 -11.52 0.66 11.50
CA ASP A 116 -12.22 -0.41 10.78
C ASP A 116 -11.89 -1.80 11.34
N THR A 117 -12.26 -2.86 10.62
CA THR A 117 -12.01 -4.25 11.04
C THR A 117 -10.52 -4.63 11.13
N SER A 118 -9.63 -3.83 10.57
CA SER A 118 -8.17 -4.02 10.61
C SER A 118 -7.48 -3.19 11.69
N GLY A 119 -8.19 -2.28 12.36
CA GLY A 119 -7.69 -1.52 13.50
C GLY A 119 -7.90 -0.01 13.33
N GLN A 120 -7.07 0.75 14.04
CA GLN A 120 -7.03 2.21 13.98
C GLN A 120 -5.90 2.65 13.05
N HIS A 121 -6.19 3.62 12.18
CA HIS A 121 -5.25 4.11 11.19
C HIS A 121 -5.30 5.62 11.09
N THR A 122 -4.14 6.25 11.16
CA THR A 122 -3.97 7.67 10.83
C THR A 122 -3.82 7.83 9.33
N VAL A 123 -4.61 8.73 8.73
CA VAL A 123 -4.57 9.04 7.30
C VAL A 123 -4.47 10.53 7.05
N THR A 124 -3.96 10.88 5.88
CA THR A 124 -3.97 12.26 5.39
C THR A 124 -5.22 12.48 4.55
N ILE A 125 -6.04 13.45 4.94
CA ILE A 125 -7.22 13.87 4.19
C ILE A 125 -7.08 15.31 3.70
N SER A 126 -7.82 15.67 2.67
CA SER A 126 -7.97 17.06 2.23
C SER A 126 -9.41 17.36 1.87
N PHE A 127 -9.97 18.41 2.45
CA PHE A 127 -11.33 18.86 2.10
C PHE A 127 -11.29 19.76 0.87
N CYS A 128 -12.38 19.76 0.09
CA CYS A 128 -12.53 20.70 -1.01
C CYS A 128 -12.92 22.10 -0.49
N GLY A 129 -12.52 23.14 -1.23
CA GLY A 129 -12.93 24.53 -0.98
C GLY A 129 -14.09 24.99 -1.88
N CYS A 130 -14.81 24.06 -2.50
CA CYS A 130 -15.89 24.38 -3.42
C CYS A 130 -17.09 25.00 -2.68
N PRO A 131 -17.82 25.95 -3.30
CA PRO A 131 -19.04 26.50 -2.71
C PRO A 131 -20.06 25.39 -2.38
N GLY A 132 -20.47 25.29 -1.11
CA GLY A 132 -21.43 24.29 -0.64
C GLY A 132 -20.81 22.98 -0.11
N ALA A 133 -19.49 22.94 0.08
CA ALA A 133 -18.80 21.90 0.84
C ALA A 133 -19.14 21.94 2.34
#